data_AF-A0AAD3N9H7-F1
#
_entry.id   AF-A0AAD3N9H7-F1
#
_cell.length_a   1.000
_cell.length_b   1.000
_cell.length_c   1.000
_cell.angle_alpha   90.00
_cell.angle_beta   90.00
_cell.angle_gamma   90.00
#
_symmetry.space_group_name_H-M   'P 1'
#
loop_
_entity.id
_entity.type
_entity.pdbx_description
1 polymer ?
#
loop_
_entity_poly.entity_id
_entity_poly.type
_entity_poly.pdbx_seq_one_letter_code
_entity_poly.pdbx_strand_id
1 'polypeptide(L)' 'MSISNKQRDLVEALITTIHRKPVELIEEYKYLGIVFDEQLKFNSSTEEILRKYQQRHYLLRKLDSFGISKDILTTFYYSS' A
#
# COMPACT_ATOMS: atom_id res chain seq x y z
N MET A 1 -20.71 -4.36 39.83
CA MET A 1 -20.76 -3.78 38.47
C MET A 1 -19.53 -4.30 37.72
N SER A 2 -19.72 -5.27 36.82
CA SER A 2 -18.62 -5.94 36.13
C SER A 2 -18.23 -5.14 34.88
N ILE A 3 -17.05 -4.51 34.92
CA ILE A 3 -16.49 -3.82 33.75
C ILE A 3 -16.13 -4.91 32.73
N SER A 4 -16.80 -4.85 31.58
CA SER A 4 -16.61 -5.75 30.44
C SER A 4 -15.13 -5.81 30.05
N ASN A 5 -14.59 -7.03 29.95
CA ASN A 5 -13.18 -7.28 29.64
C ASN A 5 -12.72 -6.58 28.34
N LYS A 6 -13.66 -6.34 27.42
CA LYS A 6 -13.44 -5.63 26.15
C LYS A 6 -12.95 -4.18 26.35
N GLN A 7 -13.31 -3.53 27.45
CA GLN A 7 -12.85 -2.16 27.75
C GLN A 7 -11.46 -2.12 28.39
N ARG A 8 -11.00 -3.22 29.01
CA ARG A 8 -9.63 -3.34 29.52
C ARG A 8 -8.65 -3.57 28.36
N ASP A 9 -9.01 -4.41 27.39
CA ASP A 9 -8.17 -4.69 26.22
C ASP A 9 -7.89 -3.42 25.38
N LEU A 10 -8.87 -2.52 25.27
CA LEU A 10 -8.70 -1.23 24.57
C LEU A 10 -7.79 -0.25 25.32
N VAL A 11 -7.78 -0.30 26.65
CA VAL A 11 -6.95 0.57 27.51
C VAL A 11 -5.53 0.02 27.62
N GLU A 12 -5.35 -1.29 27.55
CA GLU A 12 -4.04 -1.94 27.57
C GLU A 12 -3.32 -1.81 26.22
N ALA A 13 -4.05 -1.83 25.10
CA ALA A 13 -3.53 -1.48 23.78
C ALA A 13 -3.04 -0.02 23.70
N LEU A 14 -3.65 0.90 24.45
CA LEU A 14 -3.30 2.33 24.48
C LEU A 14 -1.93 2.60 25.13
N ILE A 15 -1.37 1.64 25.89
CA ILE A 15 -0.09 1.80 26.59
C ILE A 15 0.87 0.67 26.20
N THR A 16 1.03 0.46 24.90
CA THR A 16 2.12 -0.41 24.41
C THR A 16 3.44 0.34 24.61
N THR A 17 4.33 -0.22 25.43
CA THR A 17 5.66 0.37 25.67
C THR A 17 6.73 -0.48 25.00
N ILE A 18 7.44 0.09 24.03
CA ILE A 18 8.62 -0.51 23.41
C ILE A 18 9.85 0.17 24.02
N HIS A 19 10.78 -0.60 24.57
CA HIS A 19 11.98 -0.08 25.25
C HIS A 19 11.71 0.97 26.34
N ARG A 20 10.64 0.78 27.13
CA ARG A 20 10.17 1.74 28.17
C ARG A 20 9.76 3.11 27.61
N LYS A 21 9.50 3.20 26.30
CA LYS A 21 8.91 4.38 25.66
C LYS A 21 7.47 4.06 25.26
N PRO A 22 6.50 4.95 25.53
CA PRO A 22 5.15 4.79 25.01
C PRO A 22 5.20 4.80 23.48
N VAL A 23 4.47 3.88 22.86
CA VAL A 23 4.31 3.81 21.41
C VAL A 23 3.01 4.51 21.06
N GLU A 24 3.11 5.54 20.22
CA GLU A 24 1.94 6.21 19.67
C GLU A 24 1.38 5.39 18.50
N LEU A 25 0.06 5.23 18.48
CA LEU A 25 -0.64 4.69 17.32
C LEU A 25 -0.76 5.81 16.27
N ILE A 26 -0.23 5.57 15.08
CA ILE A 26 -0.29 6.49 13.95
C ILE A 26 -1.10 5.86 12.82
N GLU A 27 -1.94 6.68 12.17
CA GLU A 27 -2.80 6.23 11.07
C GLU A 27 -1.98 5.82 9.84
N GLU A 28 -0.90 6.56 9.56
CA GLU A 28 -0.01 6.30 8.44
C GLU A 28 1.46 6.42 8.83
N TYR A 29 2.27 5.48 8.35
CA TYR A 29 3.71 5.46 8.54
C TYR A 29 4.42 5.30 7.19
N LYS A 30 5.29 6.24 6.84
CA LYS A 30 6.09 6.16 5.61
C LYS A 30 7.45 5.55 5.87
N TYR A 31 7.74 4.44 5.19
CA TYR A 31 9.02 3.76 5.26
C TYR A 31 9.51 3.36 3.87
N LEU A 32 10.72 3.76 3.52
CA LEU A 32 11.35 3.51 2.20
C LEU A 32 10.46 3.92 1.01
N GLY A 33 9.64 4.95 1.18
CA GLY A 33 8.72 5.44 0.14
C GLY A 33 7.36 4.72 0.07
N ILE A 34 7.14 3.72 0.91
CA ILE A 34 5.87 2.98 1.03
C ILE A 34 5.10 3.50 2.24
N VAL A 35 3.80 3.70 2.09
CA VAL A 35 2.89 4.09 3.18
C VAL A 35 2.23 2.84 3.75
N PHE A 36 2.36 2.69 5.07
CA PHE A 36 1.75 1.64 5.88
C PHE A 36 0.63 2.23 6.72
N ASP A 37 -0.46 1.50 6.90
CA ASP A 37 -1.52 1.85 7.85
C ASP A 37 -1.16 1.45 9.29
N GLU A 38 -2.03 1.80 10.23
CA GLU A 38 -1.95 1.43 11.66
C GLU A 38 -1.83 -0.08 11.91
N GLN A 39 -2.19 -0.93 10.92
CA GLN A 39 -2.13 -2.38 10.96
C GLN A 39 -0.90 -2.94 10.20
N LEU A 40 0.05 -2.08 9.84
CA LEU A 40 1.24 -2.40 9.02
C LEU A 40 0.88 -2.96 7.63
N LYS A 41 -0.32 -2.70 7.12
CA LYS A 41 -0.69 -3.02 5.74
C LYS A 41 -0.27 -1.88 4.82
N PHE A 42 0.12 -2.23 3.61
CA PHE A 42 0.58 -1.28 2.60
C PHE A 42 -0.34 -1.29 1.37
N ASN A 43 -1.61 -1.62 1.58
CA ASN A 43 -2.62 -1.81 0.52
C ASN A 43 -2.74 -0.58 -0.38
N SER A 44 -2.80 0.62 0.21
CA SER A 44 -2.84 1.89 -0.52
C SER A 44 -1.69 2.02 -1.53
N SER A 45 -0.45 1.75 -1.08
CA SER A 45 0.73 1.79 -1.95
C SER A 45 0.67 0.73 -3.06
N THR A 46 0.22 -0.50 -2.76
CA THR A 46 0.07 -1.55 -3.79
C THR A 46 -1.04 -1.25 -4.79
N GLU A 47 -2.15 -0.67 -4.35
CA GLU A 47 -3.27 -0.30 -5.22
C GLU A 47 -2.86 0.80 -6.20
N GLU A 48 -2.07 1.78 -5.74
CA GLU A 48 -1.52 2.81 -6.63
C GLU A 48 -0.60 2.22 -7.70
N ILE A 49 0.31 1.31 -7.31
CA ILE A 49 1.22 0.62 -8.25
C ILE A 49 0.41 -0.21 -9.23
N LEU A 50 -0.58 -0.97 -8.74
CA LEU A 50 -1.46 -1.79 -9.57
C LEU A 50 -2.22 -0.93 -10.58
N ARG A 51 -2.76 0.21 -10.17
CA ARG A 51 -3.47 1.14 -11.07
C ARG A 51 -2.56 1.66 -12.18
N LYS A 52 -1.34 2.08 -11.85
CA LYS A 52 -0.35 2.54 -12.85
C LYS A 52 0.01 1.41 -13.83
N TYR A 53 0.22 0.20 -13.32
CA TYR A 53 0.48 -0.98 -14.15
C TYR A 53 -0.69 -1.29 -15.08
N GLN A 54 -1.92 -1.31 -14.57
CA GLN A 54 -3.13 -1.58 -15.35
C GLN A 54 -3.35 -0.54 -16.45
N GLN A 55 -3.13 0.75 -16.17
CA GLN A 55 -3.21 1.82 -17.16
C GLN A 55 -2.19 1.60 -18.29
N ARG A 56 -0.92 1.34 -17.95
CA ARG A 56 0.13 1.07 -18.92
C ARG A 56 -0.15 -0.16 -19.75
N HIS A 57 -0.59 -1.25 -19.11
CA HIS A 57 -0.94 -2.49 -19.81
C HIS A 57 -2.15 -2.28 -20.73
N TYR A 58 -3.17 -1.54 -20.29
CA TYR A 58 -4.30 -1.20 -21.14
C TYR A 58 -3.85 -0.43 -22.39
N LEU A 59 -3.00 0.58 -22.22
CA LEU A 59 -2.44 1.34 -23.34
C LEU A 59 -1.64 0.44 -24.29
N LEU A 60 -0.79 -0.46 -23.76
CA LEU A 60 -0.05 -1.42 -24.57
C LEU A 60 -0.97 -2.29 -25.43
N ARG A 61 -2.06 -2.83 -24.86
CA ARG A 61 -3.06 -3.60 -25.62
C ARG A 61 -3.76 -2.76 -26.69
N LYS A 62 -4.02 -1.48 -26.40
CA LYS A 62 -4.60 -0.55 -27.38
C LYS A 62 -3.64 -0.28 -28.54
N LEU A 63 -2.36 -0.05 -28.25
CA LEU A 63 -1.33 0.14 -29.27
C LEU A 63 -1.18 -1.11 -30.15
N ASP A 64 -1.17 -2.30 -29.55
CA ASP A 64 -1.15 -3.57 -30.27
C ASP A 64 -2.38 -3.73 -31.19
N SER A 65 -3.56 -3.33 -30.72
CA SER A 65 -4.79 -3.37 -31.54
C SER A 65 -4.77 -2.46 -32.77
N PHE A 66 -3.87 -1.45 -32.82
CA PHE A 66 -3.66 -0.61 -33.99
C PHE A 66 -2.64 -1.20 -34.98
N GLY A 67 -2.10 -2.39 -34.71
CA GLY A 67 -1.13 -3.05 -35.59
C GLY A 67 0.27 -2.41 -35.53
N ILE A 68 0.61 -1.74 -34.42
CA ILE A 68 1.94 -1.19 -34.21
C ILE A 68 2.97 -2.31 -34.20
N SER A 69 4.14 -2.07 -34.79
CA SER A 69 5.21 -3.07 -34.85
C SER A 69 5.62 -3.54 -33.45
N LYS A 70 5.96 -4.83 -33.34
CA LYS A 70 6.40 -5.43 -32.07
C LYS A 70 7.63 -4.75 -31.49
N ASP A 71 8.52 -4.22 -32.32
CA ASP A 71 9.73 -3.51 -31.86
C ASP A 71 9.38 -2.23 -31.12
N ILE A 72 8.40 -1.46 -31.62
CA ILE A 72 7.90 -0.25 -30.97
C ILE A 72 7.16 -0.62 -29.68
N LEU A 73 6.30 -1.64 -29.69
CA LEU A 73 5.59 -2.10 -28.49
C LEU A 73 6.56 -2.59 -27.40
N THR A 74 7.63 -3.29 -27.80
CA THR A 74 8.68 -3.78 -26.91
C THR A 74 9.45 -2.62 -26.30
N THR A 75 9.82 -1.63 -27.11
CA THR A 75 10.47 -0.41 -26.64
C THR A 75 9.58 0.33 -25.65
N PHE A 76 8.29 0.48 -25.96
CA PHE A 76 7.30 1.09 -25.06
C PHE A 76 7.10 0.28 -23.76
N TYR A 77 7.19 -1.04 -23.79
CA TYR A 77 7.06 -1.88 -22.60
C TYR A 77 8.28 -1.79 -21.66
N TYR A 78 9.49 -1.65 -22.23
CA TYR A 78 10.72 -1.57 -21.45
C TYR A 78 11.16 -0.13 -21.12
N SER A 79 10.58 0.90 -21.74
CA SER A 79 10.89 2.29 -21.40
C SER A 79 10.47 2.62 -19.97
N SER A 80 11.36 3.20 -19.16
CA SER A 80 11.06 3.59 -17.78
C SER A 80 10.29 4.90 -17.70
#